data_AF-A0A838KMP6-F1
#
_entry.id   AF-A0A838KMP6-F1
#
_cell.length_a   1.000
_cell.length_b   1.000
_cell.length_c   1.000
_cell.angle_alpha   90.00
_cell.angle_beta   90.00
_cell.angle_gamma   90.00
#
_symmetry.space_group_name_H-M   'P 1'
#
loop_
_entity.id
_entity.type
_entity.pdbx_description
1 polymer ?
#
loop_
_entity_poly.entity_id
_entity_poly.type
_entity_poly.pdbx_seq_one_letter_code
_entity_poly.pdbx_strand_id
1 'polypeptide(L)'
;MLLTSWRDDLWQCDPVIVPRVSGLEPQGMWVRALEQIGEHAVGGFEVPVRDDDRAFEELAEGSGLVAGERSNIAWMDAADRRSVRSLAEGFALVDRTQRRDTPHPMRHRNGDGVGERLGQCSLYDPELDLAVETVDARVVSYSLYWFDPVTKVGLVEPVRVEDEHQRRGLGRAMLTAGIDPLALRGAQRVKIGFGTEAAAGLYQGVGFQPTTTDTWYEGRDGAPDACIERLSALRDIHERRPTQGDSVLLGSATPPLSHRRALCLLPQCSTGALFSNTPMRTATWPTLVSA
;
A
#
# COMPACT_ATOMS: atom_id res chain seq x y z
N MET A 1 -6.48 11.57 7.23
CA MET A 1 -5.71 11.16 6.03
C MET A 1 -4.28 10.86 6.43
N LEU A 2 -3.48 10.30 5.54
CA LEU A 2 -2.03 10.25 5.68
C LEU A 2 -1.40 10.99 4.51
N LEU A 3 -0.41 11.83 4.78
CA LEU A 3 0.38 12.53 3.76
C LEU A 3 1.82 12.05 3.84
N THR A 4 2.36 11.63 2.70
CA THR A 4 3.70 11.08 2.60
C THR A 4 4.48 11.82 1.52
N SER A 5 5.55 12.49 1.92
CA SER A 5 6.48 13.15 1.00
C SER A 5 7.47 12.14 0.42
N TRP A 6 7.66 12.18 -0.89
CA TRP A 6 8.71 11.42 -1.58
C TRP A 6 9.86 12.35 -2.01
N ARG A 7 10.90 11.80 -2.65
CA ARG A 7 11.90 12.66 -3.31
C ARG A 7 11.24 13.46 -4.44
N ASP A 8 11.84 14.62 -4.72
CA ASP A 8 11.43 15.56 -5.75
C ASP A 8 10.09 16.28 -5.46
N ASP A 9 9.73 16.39 -4.17
CA ASP A 9 8.52 17.09 -3.68
C ASP A 9 7.20 16.53 -4.25
N LEU A 10 7.20 15.26 -4.61
CA LEU A 10 5.99 14.51 -4.92
C LEU A 10 5.36 14.00 -3.62
N TRP A 11 4.07 14.24 -3.42
CA TRP A 11 3.35 13.81 -2.23
C TRP A 11 2.33 12.72 -2.54
N GLN A 12 2.26 11.68 -1.73
CA GLN A 12 1.13 10.76 -1.72
C GLN A 12 0.15 11.19 -0.62
N CYS A 13 -1.13 11.25 -0.95
CA CYS A 13 -2.21 11.38 0.02
C CYS A 13 -3.00 10.07 0.06
N ASP A 14 -3.17 9.50 1.25
CA ASP A 14 -4.09 8.39 1.51
C ASP A 14 -5.29 8.92 2.30
N PRO A 15 -6.43 9.21 1.63
CA PRO A 15 -7.68 9.53 2.29
C PRO A 15 -8.20 8.29 3.03
N VAL A 16 -8.42 8.40 4.34
CA VAL A 16 -8.88 7.27 5.17
C VAL A 16 -10.15 7.65 5.91
N ILE A 17 -11.22 6.91 5.65
CA ILE A 17 -12.46 6.96 6.44
C ILE A 17 -12.48 5.75 7.37
N VAL A 18 -12.47 6.02 8.68
CA VAL A 18 -12.55 4.98 9.70
C VAL A 18 -14.02 4.57 9.88
N PRO A 19 -14.35 3.27 9.75
CA PRO A 19 -15.71 2.80 9.99
C PRO A 19 -16.16 3.19 11.40
N ARG A 20 -17.37 3.78 11.51
CA ARG A 20 -18.03 4.28 12.74
C ARG A 20 -17.70 5.71 13.19
N VAL A 21 -16.89 6.46 12.44
CA VAL A 21 -16.87 7.93 12.59
C VAL A 21 -18.01 8.49 11.76
N SER A 22 -19.08 8.94 12.42
CA SER A 22 -20.24 9.57 11.77
C SER A 22 -19.97 11.04 11.45
N GLY A 23 -20.45 11.51 10.30
CA GLY A 23 -20.54 12.95 9.98
C GLY A 23 -19.53 13.49 8.97
N LEU A 24 -18.65 12.65 8.41
CA LEU A 24 -17.78 13.01 7.29
C LEU A 24 -18.20 12.23 6.05
N GLU A 25 -18.92 12.91 5.15
CA GLU A 25 -19.25 12.39 3.83
C GLU A 25 -17.99 12.33 2.94
N PRO A 26 -17.89 11.36 2.00
CA PRO A 26 -16.73 11.17 1.14
C PRO A 26 -16.23 12.46 0.45
N GLN A 27 -17.16 13.27 -0.08
CA GLN A 27 -16.83 14.55 -0.72
C GLN A 27 -16.19 15.55 0.25
N GLY A 28 -16.71 15.67 1.47
CA GLY A 28 -16.16 16.58 2.47
C GLY A 28 -14.75 16.16 2.89
N MET A 29 -14.53 14.85 3.07
CA MET A 29 -13.21 14.30 3.35
C MET A 29 -12.23 14.54 2.20
N TRP A 30 -12.68 14.37 0.95
CA TRP A 30 -11.88 14.60 -0.24
C TRP A 30 -11.45 16.06 -0.39
N VAL A 31 -12.36 17.02 -0.17
CA VAL A 31 -12.02 18.45 -0.16
C VAL A 31 -10.96 18.76 0.91
N ARG A 32 -11.12 18.22 2.13
CA ARG A 32 -10.10 18.37 3.19
C ARG A 32 -8.75 17.78 2.80
N ALA A 33 -8.74 16.65 2.09
CA ALA A 33 -7.51 16.05 1.58
C ALA A 33 -6.82 16.99 0.59
N LEU A 34 -7.56 17.54 -0.37
CA LEU A 34 -7.03 18.52 -1.33
C LEU A 34 -6.52 19.81 -0.65
N GLU A 35 -7.25 20.35 0.33
CA GLU A 35 -6.79 21.51 1.12
C GLU A 35 -5.43 21.25 1.76
N GLN A 36 -5.27 20.11 2.45
CA GLN A 36 -4.01 19.74 3.11
C GLN A 36 -2.89 19.45 2.11
N ILE A 37 -3.21 18.87 0.96
CA ILE A 37 -2.25 18.70 -0.14
C ILE A 37 -1.77 20.08 -0.62
N GLY A 38 -2.66 21.06 -0.78
CA GLY A 38 -2.30 22.42 -1.21
C GLY A 38 -1.38 23.17 -0.24
N GLU A 39 -1.41 22.84 1.05
CA GLU A 39 -0.50 23.41 2.05
C GLU A 39 0.93 22.85 1.97
N HIS A 40 1.11 21.67 1.37
CA HIS A 40 2.37 20.90 1.46
C HIS A 40 3.01 20.54 0.12
N ALA A 41 2.22 20.21 -0.90
CA ALA A 41 2.67 19.60 -2.14
C ALA A 41 2.84 20.65 -3.25
N VAL A 42 4.04 21.24 -3.36
CA VAL A 42 4.35 22.24 -4.39
C VAL A 42 4.70 21.56 -5.72
N GLY A 43 5.38 20.41 -5.70
CA GLY A 43 5.83 19.67 -6.90
C GLY A 43 4.78 18.76 -7.55
N GLY A 44 3.69 18.44 -6.85
CA GLY A 44 2.62 17.55 -7.32
C GLY A 44 2.24 16.49 -6.30
N PHE A 45 1.14 15.78 -6.56
CA PHE A 45 0.65 14.75 -5.66
C PHE A 45 -0.03 13.58 -6.36
N GLU A 46 -0.17 12.49 -5.64
CA GLU A 46 -0.82 11.26 -6.07
C GLU A 46 -1.80 10.78 -4.99
N VAL A 47 -2.93 10.23 -5.44
CA VAL A 47 -3.94 9.65 -4.56
C VAL A 47 -4.27 8.24 -5.08
N PRO A 48 -3.90 7.16 -4.37
CA PRO A 48 -4.37 5.83 -4.71
C PRO A 48 -5.86 5.73 -4.37
N VAL A 49 -6.66 5.37 -5.37
CA VAL A 49 -8.10 5.13 -5.24
C VAL A 49 -8.39 3.69 -5.61
N ARG A 50 -9.13 2.99 -4.75
CA ARG A 50 -9.56 1.62 -5.02
C ARG A 50 -10.54 1.60 -6.18
N ASP A 51 -10.32 0.68 -7.12
CA ASP A 51 -11.17 0.51 -8.31
C ASP A 51 -12.55 -0.12 -7.99
N ASP A 52 -12.81 -0.43 -6.71
CA ASP A 52 -14.11 -0.87 -6.22
C ASP A 52 -14.79 0.19 -5.32
N ASP A 53 -14.22 1.40 -5.24
CA ASP A 53 -14.77 2.54 -4.50
C ASP A 53 -15.21 3.66 -5.44
N ARG A 54 -16.37 3.43 -6.07
CA ARG A 54 -16.97 4.34 -7.06
C ARG A 54 -17.13 5.78 -6.56
N ALA A 55 -17.35 5.98 -5.25
CA ALA A 55 -17.51 7.32 -4.71
C ALA A 55 -16.20 8.11 -4.80
N PHE A 56 -15.06 7.48 -4.50
CA PHE A 56 -13.75 8.13 -4.63
C PHE A 56 -13.26 8.20 -6.07
N GLU A 57 -13.62 7.25 -6.92
CA GLU A 57 -13.37 7.34 -8.37
C GLU A 57 -14.04 8.59 -8.96
N GLU A 58 -15.35 8.77 -8.72
CA GLU A 58 -16.10 9.94 -9.20
C GLU A 58 -15.54 11.26 -8.63
N LEU A 59 -15.05 11.27 -7.39
CA LEU A 59 -14.42 12.44 -6.78
C LEU A 59 -13.05 12.74 -7.40
N ALA A 60 -12.22 11.73 -7.66
CA ALA A 60 -10.92 11.91 -8.29
C ALA A 60 -11.05 12.45 -9.72
N GLU A 61 -11.94 11.85 -10.51
CA GLU A 61 -12.25 12.30 -11.87
C GLU A 61 -12.90 13.69 -11.87
N GLY A 62 -13.87 13.93 -10.97
CA GLY A 62 -14.56 15.22 -10.84
C GLY A 62 -13.65 16.37 -10.38
N SER A 63 -12.56 16.06 -9.69
CA SER A 63 -11.50 17.01 -9.34
C SER A 63 -10.64 17.39 -10.55
N GLY A 64 -10.66 16.57 -11.61
CA GLY A 64 -9.77 16.70 -12.76
C GLY A 64 -8.38 16.12 -12.52
N LEU A 65 -8.24 15.16 -11.59
CA LEU A 65 -7.02 14.37 -11.45
C LEU A 65 -6.88 13.40 -12.63
N VAL A 66 -5.65 13.07 -12.98
CA VAL A 66 -5.34 12.20 -14.12
C VAL A 66 -5.10 10.78 -13.62
N ALA A 67 -5.86 9.81 -14.10
CA ALA A 67 -5.61 8.39 -13.80
C ALA A 67 -4.24 7.97 -14.36
N GLY A 68 -3.36 7.49 -13.48
CA GLY A 68 -2.01 7.05 -13.76
C GLY A 68 -1.85 5.54 -13.68
N GLU A 69 -0.82 5.09 -12.97
CA GLU A 69 -0.52 3.66 -12.85
C GLU A 69 -1.60 2.89 -12.07
N ARG A 70 -1.74 1.60 -12.37
CA ARG A 70 -2.59 0.69 -11.62
C ARG A 70 -1.75 -0.29 -10.85
N SER A 71 -2.16 -0.54 -9.61
CA SER A 71 -1.55 -1.51 -8.72
C SER A 71 -2.59 -2.54 -8.27
N ASN A 72 -2.11 -3.71 -7.83
CA ASN A 72 -2.93 -4.83 -7.41
C ASN A 72 -2.63 -5.14 -5.95
N ILE A 73 -3.67 -5.50 -5.21
CA ILE A 73 -3.58 -6.02 -3.85
C ILE A 73 -3.95 -7.49 -3.87
N ALA A 74 -3.05 -8.33 -3.39
CA ALA A 74 -3.32 -9.74 -3.19
C ALA A 74 -3.23 -10.16 -1.72
N TRP A 75 -4.02 -11.17 -1.39
CA TRP A 75 -4.08 -11.76 -0.05
C TRP A 75 -3.82 -13.26 -0.09
N MET A 76 -3.33 -13.78 1.02
CA MET A 76 -3.18 -15.21 1.27
C MET A 76 -3.68 -15.51 2.69
N ASP A 77 -4.41 -16.60 2.88
CA ASP A 77 -4.60 -17.17 4.23
C ASP A 77 -3.26 -17.74 4.70
N ALA A 78 -2.81 -17.37 5.89
CA ALA A 78 -1.52 -17.84 6.41
C ALA A 78 -1.46 -19.37 6.60
N ALA A 79 -2.61 -20.04 6.71
CA ALA A 79 -2.71 -21.49 6.72
C ALA A 79 -2.38 -22.13 5.36
N ASP A 80 -2.60 -21.41 4.25
CA ASP A 80 -2.36 -21.88 2.88
C ASP A 80 -0.89 -21.71 2.45
N ARG A 81 -0.03 -21.20 3.34
CA ARG A 81 1.37 -20.95 3.03
C ARG A 81 2.06 -22.20 2.51
N ARG A 82 2.92 -22.01 1.52
CA ARG A 82 3.73 -23.10 0.96
C ARG A 82 4.89 -23.41 1.88
N SER A 83 5.33 -24.67 1.87
CA SER A 83 6.55 -25.08 2.56
C SER A 83 7.76 -24.26 2.08
N VAL A 84 8.63 -23.94 3.03
CA VAL A 84 9.88 -23.20 2.77
C VAL A 84 10.68 -23.87 1.66
N ARG A 85 11.06 -23.09 0.65
CA ARG A 85 11.90 -23.55 -0.45
C ARG A 85 13.36 -23.29 -0.13
N SER A 86 14.17 -24.34 -0.24
CA SER A 86 15.63 -24.23 -0.18
C SER A 86 16.18 -23.43 -1.36
N LEU A 87 17.24 -22.68 -1.11
CA LEU A 87 18.02 -22.02 -2.14
C LEU A 87 18.91 -23.03 -2.87
N ALA A 88 19.27 -22.71 -4.12
CA ALA A 88 20.28 -23.47 -4.85
C ALA A 88 21.67 -23.28 -4.22
N GLU A 89 22.60 -24.18 -4.52
CA GLU A 89 24.00 -24.06 -4.10
C GLU A 89 24.60 -22.71 -4.52
N GLY A 90 25.44 -22.15 -3.64
CA GLY A 90 26.07 -20.85 -3.84
C GLY A 90 25.26 -19.66 -3.32
N PHE A 91 24.11 -19.90 -2.70
CA PHE A 91 23.30 -18.88 -2.05
C PHE A 91 22.99 -19.21 -0.60
N ALA A 92 22.92 -18.17 0.23
CA ALA A 92 22.51 -18.26 1.63
C ALA A 92 21.39 -17.26 1.92
N LEU A 93 20.36 -17.71 2.63
CA LEU A 93 19.33 -16.83 3.21
C LEU A 93 19.82 -16.37 4.57
N VAL A 94 19.78 -15.07 4.82
CA VAL A 94 20.11 -14.46 6.11
C VAL A 94 19.01 -13.50 6.51
N ASP A 95 18.87 -13.27 7.82
CA ASP A 95 18.06 -12.19 8.36
C ASP A 95 18.96 -11.05 8.88
N ARG A 96 18.35 -9.92 9.22
CA ARG A 96 19.07 -8.73 9.63
C ARG A 96 19.80 -8.90 10.97
N THR A 97 19.37 -9.80 11.84
CA THR A 97 20.05 -10.08 13.12
C THR A 97 21.46 -10.65 12.91
N GLN A 98 21.70 -11.34 11.80
CA GLN A 98 22.98 -11.93 11.41
C GLN A 98 23.93 -10.93 10.72
N ARG A 99 23.43 -9.73 10.39
CA ARG A 99 24.15 -8.75 9.57
C ARG A 99 24.15 -7.34 10.17
N ARG A 100 23.88 -7.17 11.47
CA ARG A 100 23.64 -5.88 12.15
C ARG A 100 24.62 -4.76 11.78
N ASP A 101 25.90 -5.08 11.62
CA ASP A 101 26.98 -4.10 11.37
C ASP A 101 27.24 -3.80 9.88
N THR A 102 26.53 -4.46 8.95
CA THR A 102 26.66 -4.19 7.51
C THR A 102 25.68 -3.11 7.05
N PRO A 103 25.98 -2.33 6.00
CA PRO A 103 25.00 -1.39 5.47
C PRO A 103 23.76 -2.12 4.93
N HIS A 104 22.56 -1.57 5.16
CA HIS A 104 21.30 -2.21 4.77
C HIS A 104 21.25 -2.54 3.27
N PRO A 105 20.70 -3.71 2.86
CA PRO A 105 20.51 -4.07 1.45
C PRO A 105 19.79 -3.01 0.58
N MET A 106 18.99 -2.16 1.22
CA MET A 106 18.09 -1.21 0.57
C MET A 106 18.73 0.17 0.40
N ARG A 107 19.96 0.39 0.91
CA ARG A 107 20.63 1.69 0.88
C ARG A 107 20.73 2.30 -0.51
N HIS A 108 20.93 1.48 -1.54
CA HIS A 108 21.07 1.96 -2.92
C HIS A 108 19.78 2.60 -3.44
N ARG A 109 18.62 2.09 -3.01
CA ARG A 109 17.29 2.57 -3.44
C ARG A 109 16.59 3.43 -2.41
N ASN A 110 17.11 3.53 -1.19
CA ASN A 110 16.46 4.26 -0.10
C ASN A 110 17.40 5.21 0.65
N GLY A 111 18.67 5.28 0.29
CA GLY A 111 19.69 6.07 0.98
C GLY A 111 20.25 5.36 2.22
N ASP A 112 21.41 5.83 2.67
CA ASP A 112 22.20 5.14 3.71
C ASP A 112 21.49 5.03 5.07
N GLY A 113 20.64 6.00 5.40
CA GLY A 113 19.86 6.00 6.65
C GLY A 113 18.65 5.04 6.69
N VAL A 114 18.46 4.16 5.68
CA VAL A 114 17.28 3.28 5.63
C VAL A 114 17.19 2.33 6.83
N GLY A 115 18.30 1.79 7.31
CA GLY A 115 18.30 0.87 8.45
C GLY A 115 17.89 1.54 9.76
N GLU A 116 18.43 2.73 10.04
CA GLU A 116 18.06 3.53 11.22
C GLU A 116 16.57 3.84 11.22
N ARG A 117 16.07 4.23 10.05
CA ARG A 117 14.67 4.58 9.85
C ARG A 117 13.72 3.40 10.00
N LEU A 118 14.06 2.23 9.47
CA LEU A 118 13.30 1.00 9.73
C LEU A 118 13.27 0.68 11.22
N GLY A 119 14.39 0.89 11.93
CA GLY A 119 14.47 0.72 13.39
C GLY A 119 13.57 1.67 14.20
N GLN A 120 13.06 2.74 13.60
CA GLN A 120 12.08 3.65 14.23
C GLN A 120 10.63 3.18 14.05
N CYS A 121 10.38 2.19 13.19
CA CYS A 121 9.04 1.63 12.98
C CYS A 121 8.69 0.65 14.10
N SER A 122 7.53 0.84 14.74
CA SER A 122 7.08 0.01 15.86
C SER A 122 6.88 -1.47 15.53
N LEU A 123 6.63 -1.79 14.26
CA LEU A 123 6.42 -3.17 13.78
C LEU A 123 7.65 -3.77 13.09
N TYR A 124 8.78 -3.05 13.04
CA TYR A 124 9.99 -3.58 12.42
C TYR A 124 10.59 -4.70 13.28
N ASP A 125 10.82 -5.85 12.67
CA ASP A 125 11.48 -7.00 13.29
C ASP A 125 12.66 -7.42 12.39
N PRO A 126 13.92 -7.34 12.89
CA PRO A 126 15.08 -7.72 12.10
C PRO A 126 15.12 -9.22 11.75
N GLU A 127 14.39 -10.09 12.45
CA GLU A 127 14.25 -11.51 12.07
C GLU A 127 13.33 -11.69 10.84
N LEU A 128 12.55 -10.67 10.50
CA LEU A 128 11.65 -10.60 9.35
C LEU A 128 12.20 -9.72 8.22
N ASP A 129 13.46 -9.30 8.32
CA ASP A 129 14.15 -8.53 7.29
C ASP A 129 15.20 -9.41 6.63
N LEU A 130 14.81 -10.01 5.50
CA LEU A 130 15.56 -11.10 4.87
C LEU A 130 16.38 -10.62 3.69
N ALA A 131 17.55 -11.24 3.51
CA ALA A 131 18.40 -11.08 2.34
C ALA A 131 18.91 -12.43 1.83
N VAL A 132 19.16 -12.51 0.53
CA VAL A 132 19.93 -13.61 -0.07
C VAL A 132 21.31 -13.09 -0.45
N GLU A 133 22.32 -13.79 0.02
CA GLU A 133 23.72 -13.53 -0.27
C GLU A 133 24.34 -14.63 -1.13
N THR A 134 25.29 -14.27 -1.96
CA THR A 134 26.19 -15.20 -2.66
C THR A 134 27.37 -15.58 -1.77
N VAL A 135 28.19 -16.55 -2.22
CA VAL A 135 29.38 -17.02 -1.49
C VAL A 135 30.42 -15.94 -1.17
N ASP A 136 30.46 -14.87 -1.96
CA ASP A 136 31.28 -13.66 -1.78
C ASP A 136 30.59 -12.58 -0.92
N ALA A 137 29.54 -12.96 -0.18
CA ALA A 137 28.77 -12.08 0.71
C ALA A 137 28.11 -10.87 0.02
N ARG A 138 27.87 -10.97 -1.30
CA ARG A 138 27.12 -9.95 -2.04
C ARG A 138 25.63 -10.21 -1.88
N VAL A 139 24.90 -9.20 -1.42
CA VAL A 139 23.43 -9.26 -1.37
C VAL A 139 22.86 -9.14 -2.78
N VAL A 140 22.06 -10.13 -3.18
CA VAL A 140 21.48 -10.24 -4.53
C VAL A 140 19.95 -10.24 -4.51
N SER A 141 19.36 -10.31 -3.32
CA SER A 141 17.93 -10.28 -3.11
C SER A 141 17.63 -9.80 -1.70
N TYR A 142 16.52 -9.11 -1.51
CA TYR A 142 16.00 -8.77 -0.18
C TYR A 142 14.48 -8.77 -0.17
N SER A 143 13.91 -9.05 1.00
CA SER A 143 12.47 -8.91 1.25
C SER A 143 12.21 -8.66 2.71
N LEU A 144 11.25 -7.79 3.01
CA LEU A 144 10.89 -7.42 4.37
C LEU A 144 9.43 -7.81 4.65
N TYR A 145 9.20 -8.31 5.86
CA TYR A 145 7.91 -8.78 6.33
C TYR A 145 7.54 -8.03 7.61
N TRP A 146 6.29 -7.60 7.70
CA TRP A 146 5.74 -6.89 8.84
C TRP A 146 4.64 -7.73 9.44
N PHE A 147 4.53 -7.73 10.78
CA PHE A 147 3.45 -8.42 11.46
C PHE A 147 2.76 -7.49 12.44
N ASP A 148 1.46 -7.31 12.27
CA ASP A 148 0.62 -6.66 13.28
C ASP A 148 -0.09 -7.72 14.15
N PRO A 149 0.28 -7.84 15.44
CA PRO A 149 -0.36 -8.76 16.36
C PRO A 149 -1.80 -8.37 16.73
N VAL A 150 -2.24 -7.13 16.47
CA VAL A 150 -3.62 -6.68 16.76
C VAL A 150 -4.58 -7.19 15.71
N THR A 151 -4.32 -6.91 14.42
CA THR A 151 -5.18 -7.38 13.32
C THR A 151 -4.88 -8.78 12.84
N LYS A 152 -3.74 -9.36 13.27
CA LYS A 152 -3.23 -10.65 12.79
C LYS A 152 -2.94 -10.63 11.29
N VAL A 153 -2.55 -9.48 10.76
CA VAL A 153 -2.17 -9.32 9.35
C VAL A 153 -0.65 -9.26 9.23
N GLY A 154 -0.13 -10.06 8.31
CA GLY A 154 1.22 -9.91 7.78
C GLY A 154 1.23 -9.03 6.53
N LEU A 155 2.28 -8.26 6.32
CA LEU A 155 2.51 -7.49 5.10
C LEU A 155 3.88 -7.84 4.54
N VAL A 156 3.97 -8.03 3.23
CA VAL A 156 5.23 -8.26 2.52
C VAL A 156 5.57 -7.02 1.71
N GLU A 157 6.59 -6.27 2.13
CA GLU A 157 7.14 -5.19 1.31
C GLU A 157 8.51 -4.71 1.83
N PRO A 158 9.48 -4.46 0.93
CA PRO A 158 9.46 -4.79 -0.50
C PRO A 158 9.84 -6.25 -0.76
N VAL A 159 9.80 -6.66 -2.02
CA VAL A 159 10.50 -7.86 -2.52
C VAL A 159 11.34 -7.47 -3.72
N ARG A 160 12.65 -7.74 -3.66
CA ARG A 160 13.61 -7.45 -4.72
C ARG A 160 14.52 -8.63 -4.99
N VAL A 161 14.70 -8.92 -6.27
CA VAL A 161 15.80 -9.75 -6.79
C VAL A 161 16.58 -8.88 -7.77
N GLU A 162 17.89 -8.79 -7.62
CA GLU A 162 18.71 -8.02 -8.57
C GLU A 162 18.66 -8.66 -9.96
N ASP A 163 18.72 -7.82 -11.01
CA ASP A 163 18.32 -8.21 -12.37
C ASP A 163 19.14 -9.40 -12.90
N GLU A 164 20.45 -9.42 -12.63
CA GLU A 164 21.36 -10.51 -13.02
C GLU A 164 21.11 -11.83 -12.26
N HIS A 165 20.31 -11.80 -11.18
CA HIS A 165 19.97 -12.94 -10.32
C HIS A 165 18.50 -13.37 -10.42
N GLN A 166 17.71 -12.72 -11.29
CA GLN A 166 16.32 -13.11 -11.53
C GLN A 166 16.22 -14.51 -12.14
N ARG A 167 15.02 -15.10 -12.11
CA ARG A 167 14.71 -16.43 -12.68
C ARG A 167 15.49 -17.61 -12.05
N ARG A 168 16.19 -17.38 -10.92
CA ARG A 168 16.91 -18.40 -10.14
C ARG A 168 16.15 -18.92 -8.90
N GLY A 169 14.87 -18.59 -8.78
CA GLY A 169 14.01 -19.01 -7.67
C GLY A 169 14.16 -18.22 -6.36
N LEU A 170 15.02 -17.19 -6.32
CA LEU A 170 15.35 -16.44 -5.10
C LEU A 170 14.12 -15.75 -4.47
N GLY A 171 13.32 -15.04 -5.27
CA GLY A 171 12.10 -14.39 -4.79
C GLY A 171 11.11 -15.38 -4.18
N ARG A 172 10.97 -16.58 -4.76
CA ARG A 172 10.09 -17.62 -4.23
C ARG A 172 10.62 -18.19 -2.91
N ALA A 173 11.93 -18.42 -2.82
CA ALA A 173 12.57 -18.89 -1.60
C ALA A 173 12.36 -17.90 -0.45
N MET A 174 12.68 -16.62 -0.68
CA MET A 174 12.45 -15.57 0.31
C MET A 174 10.99 -15.47 0.75
N LEU A 175 10.04 -15.42 -0.20
CA LEU A 175 8.61 -15.36 0.13
C LEU A 175 8.17 -16.51 1.03
N THR A 176 8.53 -17.75 0.68
CA THR A 176 8.15 -18.90 1.52
C THR A 176 8.84 -18.87 2.87
N ALA A 177 10.09 -18.40 2.95
CA ALA A 177 10.85 -18.34 4.18
C ALA A 177 10.40 -17.20 5.11
N GLY A 178 9.90 -16.08 4.59
CA GLY A 178 9.39 -14.97 5.40
C GLY A 178 7.92 -15.11 5.77
N ILE A 179 7.09 -15.78 4.95
CA ILE A 179 5.68 -16.04 5.27
C ILE A 179 5.53 -17.10 6.37
N ASP A 180 6.40 -18.11 6.41
CA ASP A 180 6.35 -19.15 7.44
C ASP A 180 6.42 -18.60 8.88
N PRO A 181 7.41 -17.76 9.25
CA PRO A 181 7.48 -17.20 10.58
C PRO A 181 6.36 -16.19 10.87
N LEU A 182 5.80 -15.49 9.86
CA LEU A 182 4.58 -14.68 10.06
C LEU A 182 3.41 -15.56 10.57
N ALA A 183 3.18 -16.71 9.93
CA ALA A 183 2.13 -17.63 10.32
C ALA A 183 2.39 -18.24 11.71
N LEU A 184 3.65 -18.60 12.02
CA LEU A 184 4.03 -19.11 13.34
C LEU A 184 3.85 -18.06 14.45
N ARG A 185 4.04 -16.77 14.15
CA ARG A 185 3.76 -15.65 15.08
C ARG A 185 2.26 -15.32 15.19
N GLY A 186 1.41 -16.02 14.45
CA GLY A 186 -0.04 -15.94 14.57
C GLY A 186 -0.71 -15.01 13.54
N ALA A 187 -0.04 -14.68 12.44
CA ALA A 187 -0.73 -14.08 11.30
C ALA A 187 -1.81 -15.02 10.78
N GLN A 188 -2.98 -14.46 10.47
CA GLN A 188 -4.10 -15.19 9.86
C GLN A 188 -4.18 -14.90 8.36
N ARG A 189 -3.78 -13.70 7.94
CA ARG A 189 -3.75 -13.32 6.53
C ARG A 189 -2.48 -12.55 6.23
N VAL A 190 -1.97 -12.69 5.00
CA VAL A 190 -0.81 -11.96 4.50
C VAL A 190 -1.22 -11.13 3.29
N LYS A 191 -0.83 -9.85 3.27
CA LYS A 191 -1.08 -8.88 2.20
C LYS A 191 0.18 -8.60 1.41
N ILE A 192 0.04 -8.37 0.10
CA ILE A 192 1.12 -7.87 -0.76
C ILE A 192 0.54 -6.98 -1.87
N GLY A 193 1.28 -5.91 -2.22
CA GLY A 193 0.99 -5.03 -3.36
C GLY A 193 1.92 -5.28 -4.55
N PHE A 194 1.44 -5.09 -5.78
CA PHE A 194 2.26 -5.17 -6.99
C PHE A 194 1.69 -4.43 -8.20
N GLY A 195 2.59 -3.94 -9.07
CA GLY A 195 2.23 -3.28 -10.34
C GLY A 195 2.67 -4.00 -11.61
N THR A 196 3.38 -5.15 -11.53
CA THR A 196 3.97 -5.82 -12.70
C THR A 196 3.48 -7.25 -12.90
N GLU A 197 3.40 -7.69 -14.15
CA GLU A 197 3.06 -9.09 -14.50
C GLU A 197 4.07 -10.09 -13.93
N ALA A 198 5.36 -9.72 -13.89
CA ALA A 198 6.41 -10.55 -13.30
C ALA A 198 6.17 -10.78 -11.79
N ALA A 199 5.79 -9.73 -11.06
CA ALA A 199 5.42 -9.85 -9.66
C ALA A 199 4.12 -10.65 -9.50
N ALA A 200 3.13 -10.44 -10.37
CA ALA A 200 1.87 -11.20 -10.36
C ALA A 200 2.12 -12.71 -10.48
N GLY A 201 2.92 -13.13 -11.47
CA GLY A 201 3.27 -14.53 -11.68
C GLY A 201 4.03 -15.14 -10.50
N LEU A 202 4.95 -14.37 -9.88
CA LEU A 202 5.65 -14.81 -8.68
C LEU A 202 4.69 -15.01 -7.50
N TYR A 203 3.89 -13.99 -7.16
CA TYR A 203 3.07 -13.97 -5.95
C TYR A 203 1.92 -14.97 -6.03
N GLN A 204 1.24 -15.06 -7.18
CA GLN A 204 0.23 -16.10 -7.42
C GLN A 204 0.84 -17.49 -7.38
N GLY A 205 2.07 -17.66 -7.90
CA GLY A 205 2.82 -18.91 -7.82
C GLY A 205 3.17 -19.35 -6.38
N VAL A 206 3.20 -18.42 -5.42
CA VAL A 206 3.35 -18.72 -3.98
C VAL A 206 1.98 -18.92 -3.30
N GLY A 207 0.88 -18.50 -3.91
CA GLY A 207 -0.49 -18.75 -3.44
C GLY A 207 -1.28 -17.50 -3.09
N PHE A 208 -0.73 -16.31 -3.32
CA PHE A 208 -1.48 -15.06 -3.18
C PHE A 208 -2.60 -14.98 -4.23
N GLN A 209 -3.76 -14.48 -3.84
CA GLN A 209 -4.90 -14.26 -4.70
C GLN A 209 -5.13 -12.75 -4.85
N PRO A 210 -5.05 -12.18 -6.06
CA PRO A 210 -5.44 -10.79 -6.31
C PRO A 210 -6.91 -10.57 -5.91
N THR A 211 -7.19 -9.45 -5.26
CA THR A 211 -8.53 -9.17 -4.70
C THR A 211 -9.07 -7.81 -5.13
N THR A 212 -8.23 -6.79 -5.09
CA THR A 212 -8.59 -5.41 -5.44
C THR A 212 -7.46 -4.81 -6.25
N THR A 213 -7.79 -3.77 -7.00
CA THR A 213 -6.84 -2.94 -7.72
C THR A 213 -7.04 -1.50 -7.29
N ASP A 214 -5.96 -0.73 -7.35
CA ASP A 214 -5.95 0.69 -7.05
C ASP A 214 -5.43 1.43 -8.28
N THR A 215 -6.12 2.50 -8.69
CA THR A 215 -5.63 3.47 -9.67
C THR A 215 -5.01 4.65 -8.95
N TRP A 216 -3.79 5.02 -9.35
CA TRP A 216 -3.06 6.15 -8.79
C TRP A 216 -3.42 7.41 -9.57
N TYR A 217 -4.17 8.32 -8.97
CA TYR A 217 -4.59 9.57 -9.60
C TYR A 217 -3.58 10.68 -9.32
N GLU A 218 -3.06 11.32 -10.37
CA GLU A 218 -2.04 12.38 -10.29
C GLU A 218 -2.66 13.79 -10.38
N GLY A 219 -2.11 14.72 -9.59
CA GLY A 219 -2.34 16.17 -9.70
C GLY A 219 -1.02 16.95 -9.80
N ARG A 220 -0.98 18.02 -10.62
CA ARG A 220 0.20 18.90 -10.82
C ARG A 220 -0.19 20.38 -10.68
N ASP A 221 0.76 21.23 -10.26
CA ASP A 221 0.78 22.71 -10.28
C ASP A 221 -0.57 23.45 -10.15
N GLY A 222 -0.81 24.11 -9.00
CA GLY A 222 -2.05 24.89 -8.75
C GLY A 222 -3.33 24.03 -8.72
N ALA A 223 -3.19 22.71 -8.83
CA ALA A 223 -4.27 21.75 -8.84
C ALA A 223 -5.19 21.80 -7.63
N PRO A 224 -4.74 21.98 -6.36
CA PRO A 224 -5.64 21.84 -5.22
C PRO A 224 -6.81 22.84 -5.25
N ASP A 225 -6.53 24.13 -5.42
CA ASP A 225 -7.56 25.18 -5.50
C ASP A 225 -8.47 24.97 -6.73
N ALA A 226 -7.88 24.69 -7.90
CA ALA A 226 -8.64 24.43 -9.12
C ALA A 226 -9.51 23.15 -9.04
N CYS A 227 -9.03 22.12 -8.33
CA CYS A 227 -9.78 20.88 -8.05
C CYS A 227 -10.97 21.18 -7.14
N ILE A 228 -10.75 21.94 -6.06
CA ILE A 228 -11.80 22.33 -5.12
C ILE A 228 -12.87 23.20 -5.81
N GLU A 229 -12.46 24.14 -6.67
CA GLU A 229 -13.38 24.96 -7.47
C GLU A 229 -14.23 24.10 -8.42
N ARG A 230 -13.63 23.14 -9.13
CA ARG A 230 -14.35 22.20 -10.02
C ARG A 230 -15.38 21.37 -9.27
N LEU A 231 -15.01 20.83 -8.11
CA LEU A 231 -15.94 20.06 -7.27
C LEU A 231 -17.11 20.91 -6.77
N SER A 232 -16.84 22.17 -6.40
CA SER A 232 -17.87 23.12 -5.97
C SER A 232 -18.85 23.42 -7.11
N ALA A 233 -18.35 23.63 -8.34
CA ALA A 233 -19.17 23.85 -9.52
C ALA A 233 -20.04 22.63 -9.90
N LEU A 234 -19.51 21.40 -9.76
CA LEU A 234 -20.26 20.16 -10.00
C LEU A 234 -21.42 19.97 -9.01
N ARG A 235 -21.20 20.35 -7.74
CA ARG A 235 -22.23 20.32 -6.69
C ARG A 235 -23.37 21.30 -7.01
N ASP A 236 -23.04 22.52 -7.41
CA ASP A 236 -24.02 23.53 -7.81
C ASP A 236 -24.88 23.08 -9.01
N ILE A 237 -24.31 22.32 -9.95
CA ILE A 237 -25.07 21.75 -11.08
C ILE A 237 -26.01 20.64 -10.60
N HIS A 238 -25.58 19.78 -9.67
CA HIS A 238 -26.40 18.69 -9.14
C HIS A 238 -27.56 19.22 -8.29
N GLU A 239 -27.32 20.22 -7.45
CA GLU A 239 -28.34 20.87 -6.62
C GLU A 239 -29.34 21.70 -7.45
N ARG A 240 -28.97 22.11 -8.67
CA ARG A 240 -29.85 22.83 -9.63
C ARG A 240 -30.63 21.92 -10.59
N ARG A 241 -30.44 20.59 -10.56
CA ARG A 241 -31.32 19.68 -11.34
C ARG A 241 -32.72 19.68 -10.71
N PRO A 242 -33.81 19.93 -11.46
CA PRO A 242 -35.15 19.84 -10.92
C PRO A 242 -35.43 18.40 -10.49
N THR A 243 -35.89 18.23 -9.27
CA THR A 243 -36.43 16.97 -8.75
C THR A 243 -37.65 16.59 -9.59
N GLN A 244 -37.46 15.76 -10.61
CA GLN A 244 -38.58 15.16 -11.31
C GLN A 244 -39.14 14.06 -10.39
N GLY A 245 -40.16 14.45 -9.63
CA GLY A 245 -40.92 13.55 -8.79
C GLY A 245 -41.69 12.56 -9.65
N ASP A 246 -41.64 11.29 -9.24
CA ASP A 246 -42.83 10.45 -9.21
C ASP A 246 -42.71 9.45 -8.07
N SER A 247 -43.61 9.62 -7.11
CA SER A 247 -43.86 8.70 -6.01
C SER A 247 -44.60 7.48 -6.52
N VAL A 248 -44.04 6.28 -6.35
CA VAL A 248 -44.81 5.04 -6.32
C VAL A 248 -44.46 4.29 -5.05
N LEU A 249 -45.41 4.29 -4.11
CA LEU A 249 -45.45 3.43 -2.93
C LEU A 249 -45.58 1.97 -3.38
N LEU A 250 -44.72 1.08 -2.89
CA LEU A 250 -45.02 -0.35 -2.75
C LEU A 250 -44.04 -1.02 -1.78
N GLY A 251 -44.61 -1.64 -0.73
CA GLY A 251 -44.17 -2.94 -0.24
C GLY A 251 -43.02 -3.01 0.76
N SER A 252 -43.38 -3.11 2.04
CA SER A 252 -42.53 -3.59 3.14
C SER A 252 -41.98 -5.00 2.88
N ALA A 253 -40.67 -5.19 3.02
CA ALA A 253 -40.06 -6.48 3.33
C ALA A 253 -38.76 -6.29 4.14
N THR A 254 -38.75 -6.82 5.35
CA THR A 254 -37.62 -6.91 6.28
C THR A 254 -36.51 -7.82 5.72
N PRO A 255 -35.22 -7.43 5.79
CA PRO A 255 -34.13 -8.38 5.61
C PRO A 255 -33.63 -8.93 6.97
N PRO A 256 -33.09 -10.15 7.02
CA PRO A 256 -32.62 -10.76 8.26
C PRO A 256 -31.27 -10.18 8.69
N LEU A 257 -31.12 -10.07 10.01
CA LEU A 257 -29.87 -9.84 10.73
C LEU A 257 -28.84 -10.92 10.37
N SER A 258 -27.70 -10.51 9.81
CA SER A 258 -26.47 -11.30 9.91
C SER A 258 -25.37 -10.43 10.50
N HIS A 259 -25.08 -10.67 11.78
CA HIS A 259 -23.90 -10.16 12.45
C HIS A 259 -22.63 -10.67 11.75
N ARG A 260 -21.84 -9.75 11.19
CA ARG A 260 -20.39 -9.92 11.07
C ARG A 260 -19.70 -8.68 11.59
N ARG A 261 -19.15 -8.82 12.80
CA ARG A 261 -18.20 -7.88 13.38
C ARG A 261 -16.91 -7.98 12.58
N ALA A 262 -16.49 -6.90 11.95
CA ALA A 262 -15.10 -6.66 11.59
C ALA A 262 -14.72 -5.29 12.14
N LEU A 263 -13.77 -5.29 13.07
CA LEU A 263 -13.13 -4.12 13.64
C LEU A 263 -11.84 -3.95 12.81
N CYS A 264 -11.84 -3.06 11.81
CA CYS A 264 -10.62 -2.72 11.08
C CYS A 264 -9.96 -1.53 11.79
N LEU A 265 -8.99 -1.82 12.65
CA LEU A 265 -8.04 -0.87 13.21
C LEU A 265 -6.67 -1.20 12.63
N LEU A 266 -6.44 -0.77 11.38
CA LEU A 266 -5.11 -0.47 10.82
C LEU A 266 -5.30 0.52 9.66
N PRO A 267 -5.22 1.83 9.91
CA PRO A 267 -5.01 2.83 8.87
C PRO A 267 -3.59 2.82 8.30
N GLN A 268 -2.67 2.03 8.87
CA GLN A 268 -1.23 2.16 8.62
C GLN A 268 -0.69 0.95 7.85
N CYS A 269 -0.79 1.04 6.53
CA CYS A 269 0.09 0.48 5.49
C CYS A 269 -0.70 0.50 4.17
N SER A 270 -0.82 1.70 3.59
CA SER A 270 -1.08 1.86 2.17
C SER A 270 0.04 1.15 1.41
N THR A 271 -0.33 0.33 0.44
CA THR A 271 0.48 -0.76 -0.16
C THR A 271 1.58 -0.30 -1.10
N GLY A 272 2.15 0.87 -0.84
CA GLY A 272 3.23 1.50 -1.59
C GLY A 272 4.03 2.51 -0.77
N ALA A 273 3.69 2.73 0.51
CA ALA A 273 4.19 3.86 1.30
C ALA A 273 5.67 3.79 1.70
N LEU A 274 6.37 2.68 1.44
CA LEU A 274 7.80 2.60 1.75
C LEU A 274 8.69 2.25 0.56
N PHE A 275 8.23 1.45 -0.41
CA PHE A 275 9.12 0.92 -1.46
C PHE A 275 8.37 0.58 -2.76
N SER A 276 8.25 1.54 -3.67
CA SER A 276 7.84 1.28 -5.06
C SER A 276 8.90 0.45 -5.80
N ASN A 277 8.45 -0.53 -6.61
CA ASN A 277 9.30 -1.40 -7.43
C ASN A 277 9.54 -0.82 -8.85
N THR A 278 9.16 0.44 -9.08
CA THR A 278 9.42 1.21 -10.31
C THR A 278 10.85 1.78 -10.26
N PRO A 279 11.59 1.92 -11.38
CA PRO A 279 12.92 2.48 -11.35
C PRO A 279 12.86 3.91 -10.78
N MET A 280 13.58 4.13 -9.69
CA MET A 280 13.64 5.35 -8.87
C MET A 280 12.37 5.66 -8.06
N ARG A 281 12.52 5.70 -6.74
CA ARG A 281 12.03 6.75 -5.82
C ARG A 281 12.37 6.32 -4.38
N THR A 282 13.56 6.74 -3.94
CA THR A 282 14.01 6.71 -2.54
C THR A 282 13.09 7.55 -1.66
N ALA A 283 12.55 6.99 -0.58
CA ALA A 283 11.72 7.71 0.40
C ALA A 283 12.53 8.67 1.29
N THR A 284 12.00 9.85 1.54
CA THR A 284 12.20 10.65 2.76
C THR A 284 10.97 10.44 3.63
N TRP A 285 11.10 10.23 4.94
CA TRP A 285 9.94 9.84 5.75
C TRP A 285 8.89 10.95 5.84
N PRO A 286 7.59 10.58 5.92
CA PRO A 286 6.49 11.51 6.14
C PRO A 286 6.73 12.34 7.41
N THR A 287 6.58 13.66 7.29
CA THR A 287 6.14 14.46 8.43
C THR A 287 4.67 14.09 8.65
N LEU A 288 4.37 13.28 9.67
CA LEU A 288 3.00 13.03 10.10
C LEU A 288 2.42 14.35 10.64
N VAL A 289 1.77 15.11 9.76
CA VAL A 289 0.90 16.21 10.17
C VAL A 289 -0.44 15.57 10.54
N SER A 290 -0.68 15.40 11.83
CA SER A 290 -2.00 15.04 12.35
C SER A 290 -2.84 16.31 12.44
N ALA A 291 -3.97 16.33 11.74
CA ALA A 291 -5.08 17.25 12.01
C ALA A 291 -6.16 16.53 12.83
#